data_AF-A0A7X5SCG6-F1
#
_entry.id   AF-A0A7X5SCG6-F1
#
_cell.length_a   1.000
_cell.length_b   1.000
_cell.length_c   1.000
_cell.angle_alpha   90.00
_cell.angle_beta   90.00
_cell.angle_gamma   90.00
#
_symmetry.space_group_name_H-M   'P 1'
#
loop_
_entity.id
_entity.type
_entity.pdbx_description
1 polymer ?
#
loop_
_entity_poly.entity_id
_entity_poly.type
_entity_poly.pdbx_seq_one_letter_code
_entity_poly.pdbx_strand_id
1 'polypeptide(L)'
;WVDSQTDEPLDEARADRIDWLRALPFIALHLACLAVFWVGASWFAVGMAVALYALRMFALTGFYHRYFSHRAFKTSRVLQFVFAAIGATCVQRGPLWWA
;
A
#
# COMPACT_ATOMS: atom_id res chain seq x y z
N TRP A 1 -4.35 6.40 5.69
CA TRP A 1 -3.23 7.21 5.15
C TRP A 1 -3.76 8.65 5.11
N VAL A 2 -3.65 9.38 6.23
CA VAL A 2 -4.43 10.59 6.60
C VAL A 2 -5.91 10.36 6.94
N ASP A 3 -6.66 9.59 6.16
CA ASP A 3 -8.02 9.19 6.54
C ASP A 3 -8.19 7.67 6.42
N SER A 4 -8.58 7.04 7.53
CA SER A 4 -8.88 5.61 7.63
C SER A 4 -10.25 5.38 8.24
N GLN A 5 -11.07 6.42 8.38
CA GLN A 5 -12.40 6.30 8.96
C GLN A 5 -13.38 5.76 7.92
N THR A 6 -14.33 4.95 8.40
CA THR A 6 -15.28 4.19 7.59
C THR A 6 -16.68 4.78 7.58
N ASP A 7 -16.99 5.79 8.40
CA ASP A 7 -18.38 6.10 8.75
C ASP A 7 -18.72 7.59 8.70
N GLU A 8 -18.50 8.26 7.56
CA GLU A 8 -19.26 9.48 7.23
C GLU A 8 -20.23 9.16 6.08
N PRO A 9 -21.56 9.36 6.27
CA PRO A 9 -22.49 9.21 5.16
C PRO A 9 -22.10 10.17 4.04
N LEU A 10 -21.85 9.61 2.86
CA LEU A 10 -21.52 10.39 1.67
C LEU A 10 -22.77 11.17 1.26
N ASP A 11 -22.77 12.47 1.56
CA ASP A 11 -23.67 13.42 0.90
C ASP A 11 -23.48 13.29 -0.62
N GLU A 12 -24.54 13.02 -1.39
CA GLU A 12 -24.44 12.72 -2.84
C GLU A 12 -23.72 13.85 -3.59
N ALA A 13 -23.88 15.10 -3.13
CA ALA A 13 -23.18 16.27 -3.66
C ALA A 13 -21.66 16.30 -3.35
N ARG A 14 -21.18 15.53 -2.36
CA ARG A 14 -19.75 15.34 -2.04
C ARG A 14 -19.13 14.16 -2.79
N ALA A 15 -19.91 13.19 -3.25
CA ALA A 15 -19.40 11.97 -3.89
C ALA A 15 -18.66 12.24 -5.21
N ASP A 16 -19.10 13.24 -5.99
CA ASP A 16 -18.49 13.60 -7.28
C ASP A 16 -17.29 14.56 -7.15
N ARG A 17 -16.94 15.01 -5.94
CA ARG A 17 -15.82 15.95 -5.74
C ARG A 17 -14.50 15.21 -5.54
N ILE A 18 -13.45 15.69 -6.20
CA ILE A 18 -12.09 15.19 -5.99
C ILE A 18 -11.64 15.53 -4.57
N ASP A 19 -11.35 14.50 -3.78
CA ASP A 19 -10.68 14.64 -2.49
C ASP A 19 -9.19 14.94 -2.71
N TRP A 20 -8.87 16.23 -2.79
CA TRP A 20 -7.51 16.71 -3.01
C TRP A 20 -6.54 16.29 -1.90
N LEU A 21 -7.00 16.14 -0.65
CA LEU A 21 -6.15 15.70 0.45
C LEU A 21 -5.67 14.26 0.23
N ARG A 22 -6.52 13.41 -0.36
CA ARG A 22 -6.16 12.04 -0.75
C ARG A 22 -5.39 11.99 -2.07
N ALA A 23 -5.72 12.85 -3.03
CA ALA A 23 -5.11 12.82 -4.36
C ALA A 23 -3.68 13.38 -4.38
N LEU A 24 -3.42 14.46 -3.64
CA LEU A 24 -2.17 15.23 -3.73
C LEU A 24 -0.90 14.37 -3.52
N PRO A 25 -0.80 13.55 -2.48
CA PRO A 25 0.37 12.71 -2.32
C PRO A 25 0.51 11.58 -3.34
N PHE A 26 -0.59 11.08 -3.91
CA PHE A 26 -0.50 10.14 -5.03
C PHE A 26 0.12 10.84 -6.24
N ILE A 27 -0.29 12.07 -6.53
CA ILE A 27 0.33 12.91 -7.58
C ILE A 27 1.81 13.13 -7.25
N ALA A 28 2.13 13.51 -6.01
CA ALA A 28 3.51 13.75 -5.58
C ALA A 28 4.40 12.49 -5.74
N LEU A 29 3.88 11.31 -5.44
CA LEU A 29 4.58 10.04 -5.63
C LEU A 29 4.96 9.80 -7.11
N HIS A 30 4.06 10.12 -8.05
CA HIS A 30 4.33 9.96 -9.48
C HIS A 30 5.34 10.99 -9.98
N LEU A 31 5.19 12.25 -9.56
CA LEU A 31 6.13 13.31 -9.91
C LEU A 31 7.54 13.02 -9.35
N ALA A 32 7.64 12.37 -8.18
CA ALA A 32 8.91 11.98 -7.59
C ALA A 32 9.73 11.01 -8.48
N CYS A 33 9.10 10.28 -9.41
CA CYS A 33 9.84 9.46 -10.39
C CYS A 33 10.76 10.31 -11.28
N LEU A 34 10.43 11.57 -11.54
CA LEU A 34 11.25 12.49 -12.34
C LEU A 34 12.57 12.86 -11.64
N ALA A 35 12.68 12.64 -10.32
CA ALA A 35 13.93 12.85 -9.59
C ALA A 35 15.08 11.97 -10.10
N VAL A 36 14.78 10.90 -10.87
CA VAL A 36 15.80 10.07 -11.52
C VAL A 36 16.74 10.87 -12.43
N PHE A 37 16.28 11.95 -13.05
CA PHE A 37 17.11 12.79 -13.91
C PHE A 37 18.15 13.61 -13.11
N TRP A 38 17.91 13.80 -11.81
CA TRP A 38 18.85 14.46 -10.90
C TRP A 38 19.75 13.45 -10.20
N VAL A 39 19.18 12.41 -9.59
CA VAL A 39 19.90 11.46 -8.72
C VAL A 39 20.62 10.39 -9.54
N GLY A 40 20.25 10.21 -10.81
CA GLY A 40 20.76 9.17 -11.69
C GLY A 40 20.13 7.79 -11.42
N ALA A 41 20.46 6.83 -12.29
CA ALA A 41 20.02 5.43 -12.17
C ALA A 41 21.21 4.51 -11.89
N SER A 42 21.00 3.50 -11.06
CA SER A 42 22.00 2.45 -10.80
C SER A 42 21.35 1.06 -10.88
N TRP A 43 22.13 0.07 -11.31
CA TRP A 43 21.68 -1.33 -11.34
C TRP A 43 21.29 -1.85 -9.96
N PHE A 44 21.95 -1.35 -8.91
CA PHE A 44 21.57 -1.65 -7.53
C PHE A 44 20.17 -1.12 -7.20
N ALA A 45 19.85 0.12 -7.57
CA ALA A 45 18.52 0.70 -7.35
C ALA A 45 17.43 -0.06 -8.13
N VAL A 46 17.72 -0.45 -9.37
CA VAL A 46 16.81 -1.28 -10.18
C VAL A 46 16.59 -2.64 -9.53
N GLY A 47 17.65 -3.33 -9.10
CA GLY A 47 17.56 -4.61 -8.42
C GLY A 47 16.75 -4.52 -7.12
N MET A 48 16.97 -3.47 -6.33
CA MET A 48 16.20 -3.20 -5.11
C MET A 48 14.72 -2.96 -5.42
N ALA A 49 14.40 -2.19 -6.46
CA ALA A 49 13.03 -1.92 -6.87
C ALA A 49 12.29 -3.21 -7.26
N VAL A 50 12.94 -4.09 -8.04
CA VAL A 50 12.37 -5.39 -8.43
C VAL A 50 12.18 -6.31 -7.23
N ALA A 51 13.18 -6.41 -6.35
CA ALA A 51 13.09 -7.24 -5.15
C ALA A 51 11.97 -6.79 -4.21
N LEU A 52 11.87 -5.47 -3.96
CA LEU A 52 10.81 -4.90 -3.14
C LEU A 52 9.43 -5.07 -3.79
N TYR A 53 9.34 -4.94 -5.11
CA TYR A 53 8.10 -5.21 -5.84
C TYR A 53 7.62 -6.64 -5.62
N ALA A 54 8.50 -7.64 -5.84
CA ALA A 54 8.15 -9.04 -5.67
C ALA A 54 7.75 -9.37 -4.22
N LEU A 55 8.53 -8.89 -3.24
CA LEU A 55 8.25 -9.08 -1.81
C LEU A 55 6.89 -8.49 -1.40
N ARG A 56 6.61 -7.26 -1.84
CA ARG A 56 5.36 -6.56 -1.52
C ARG A 56 4.15 -7.18 -2.22
N MET A 57 4.30 -7.59 -3.48
CA MET A 57 3.26 -8.31 -4.21
C MET A 57 2.89 -9.63 -3.51
N PHE A 58 3.90 -10.36 -3.02
CA PHE A 58 3.66 -11.57 -2.23
C PHE A 58 2.97 -11.27 -0.89
N ALA A 59 3.41 -10.24 -0.17
CA ALA A 59 2.79 -9.86 1.10
C ALA A 59 1.31 -9.46 0.91
N LEU A 60 0.98 -8.69 -0.13
CA LEU A 60 -0.40 -8.30 -0.40
C LEU A 60 -1.27 -9.48 -0.83
N THR A 61 -0.85 -10.22 -1.86
CA THR A 61 -1.67 -11.31 -2.42
C THR A 61 -1.75 -12.52 -1.48
N GLY A 62 -0.63 -12.87 -0.86
CA GLY A 62 -0.50 -14.01 0.04
C GLY A 62 -1.08 -13.72 1.43
N PHE A 63 -0.83 -12.55 2.00
CA PHE A 63 -1.23 -12.27 3.38
C PHE A 63 -2.41 -11.31 3.47
N TYR A 64 -2.38 -10.12 2.90
CA TYR A 64 -3.54 -9.21 2.99
C TYR A 64 -4.81 -9.84 2.41
N HIS A 65 -4.75 -10.30 1.16
CA HIS A 65 -5.91 -10.86 0.49
C HIS A 65 -6.26 -12.27 0.98
N ARG A 66 -5.34 -13.24 0.87
CA ARG A 66 -5.66 -14.65 1.19
C ARG A 66 -5.74 -14.93 2.68
N TYR A 67 -4.82 -14.41 3.49
CA TYR A 67 -4.78 -14.72 4.92
C TYR A 67 -5.71 -13.81 5.74
N PHE A 68 -5.55 -12.48 5.66
CA PHE A 68 -6.30 -11.54 6.48
C PHE A 68 -7.77 -11.48 6.04
N SER A 69 -8.08 -11.20 4.77
CA SER A 69 -9.49 -11.11 4.32
C SER A 69 -10.21 -12.45 4.24
N HIS A 70 -9.57 -13.46 3.65
CA HIS A 70 -10.25 -14.71 3.31
C HIS A 70 -9.91 -15.88 4.23
N ARG A 71 -8.96 -15.74 5.16
CA ARG A 71 -8.55 -16.79 6.10
C ARG A 71 -8.25 -18.14 5.43
N ALA A 72 -7.66 -18.11 4.24
CA ALA A 72 -7.46 -19.29 3.38
C ALA A 72 -6.45 -20.31 3.94
N PHE A 73 -5.62 -19.92 4.92
CA PHE A 73 -4.66 -20.81 5.59
C PHE A 73 -4.36 -20.32 7.01
N LYS A 74 -3.69 -21.15 7.81
CA LYS A 74 -3.22 -20.80 9.15
C LYS A 74 -1.70 -20.55 9.14
N THR A 75 -1.23 -19.59 9.93
CA THR A 75 0.20 -19.26 10.06
C THR A 75 0.54 -18.80 11.47
N SER A 76 1.83 -18.78 11.83
CA SER A 76 2.29 -18.39 13.17
C SER A 76 2.11 -16.90 13.43
N ARG A 77 1.96 -16.49 14.70
CA ARG A 77 1.81 -15.06 15.08
C ARG A 77 2.98 -14.19 14.59
N VAL A 78 4.19 -14.75 14.56
CA VAL A 78 5.38 -14.06 14.06
C VAL A 78 5.24 -13.77 12.56
N LEU A 79 4.84 -14.76 11.76
CA LEU A 79 4.66 -14.56 10.32
C LEU A 79 3.50 -13.60 10.02
N GLN A 80 2.41 -13.67 10.81
CA GLN A 80 1.32 -12.69 10.71
C GLN A 80 1.83 -11.27 10.90
N PHE A 81 2.60 -11.03 11.97
CA PHE A 81 3.17 -9.72 12.25
C PHE A 81 4.13 -9.24 11.17
N VAL A 82 5.07 -10.10 10.74
CA VAL A 82 6.06 -9.75 9.72
C VAL A 82 5.38 -9.35 8.41
N PHE A 83 4.44 -10.16 7.92
CA PHE A 83 3.76 -9.85 6.67
C PHE A 83 2.71 -8.74 6.79
N ALA A 84 2.14 -8.52 7.98
CA ALA A 84 1.37 -7.32 8.29
C ALA A 84 2.24 -6.05 8.19
N ALA A 85 3.45 -6.06 8.77
CA ALA A 85 4.37 -4.94 8.75
C ALA A 85 4.91 -4.67 7.33
N ILE A 86 5.30 -5.71 6.58
CA ILE A 86 5.72 -5.57 5.18
C ILE A 86 4.57 -5.03 4.33
N GLY A 87 3.35 -5.57 4.49
CA GLY A 87 2.16 -5.10 3.78
C GLY A 87 1.84 -3.62 4.06
N ALA A 88 2.06 -3.15 5.29
CA ALA A 88 1.86 -1.74 5.65
C ALA A 88 2.79 -0.79 4.87
N THR A 89 3.93 -1.27 4.36
CA THR A 89 4.81 -0.47 3.49
C THR A 89 4.27 -0.25 2.07
N CYS A 90 3.17 -0.92 1.70
CA CYS A 90 2.58 -0.83 0.35
C CYS A 90 1.63 0.36 0.19
N VAL A 91 1.36 1.13 1.26
CA VAL A 91 0.44 2.28 1.24
C VAL A 91 -1.00 1.88 0.82
N GLN A 92 -1.42 0.64 1.13
CA GLN A 92 -2.75 0.09 0.76
C GLN A 92 -3.64 -0.22 1.98
N ARG A 93 -3.90 0.80 2.82
CA ARG A 93 -4.58 0.69 4.12
C ARG A 93 -3.93 -0.38 5.04
N GLY A 94 -4.36 -0.41 6.30
CA GLY A 94 -3.78 -1.30 7.30
C GLY A 94 -4.27 -2.75 7.18
N PRO A 95 -3.55 -3.72 7.77
CA PRO A 95 -3.96 -5.12 7.77
C PRO A 95 -5.28 -5.34 8.51
N LEU A 96 -5.62 -4.49 9.49
CA LEU A 96 -6.90 -4.52 10.21
C LEU A 96 -8.08 -4.09 9.33
N TRP A 97 -7.86 -3.23 8.34
CA TRP A 97 -8.91 -2.85 7.38
C TRP A 97 -9.14 -3.99 6.37
N TRP A 98 -8.10 -4.77 6.09
CA TRP A 98 -8.17 -5.93 5.19
C TRP A 98 -8.73 -7.19 5.87
N ALA A 99 -8.66 -7.31 7.19
CA ALA A 99 -9.09 -8.48 7.96
C ALA A 99 -10.61 -8.54 8.19
#